data_AF-A0A959HSF4-F1
#
_entry.id   AF-A0A959HSF4-F1
#
_cell.length_a   1.000
_cell.length_b   1.000
_cell.length_c   1.000
_cell.angle_alpha   90.00
_cell.angle_beta   90.00
_cell.angle_gamma   90.00
#
_symmetry.space_group_name_H-M   'P 1'
#
loop_
_entity.id
_entity.type
_entity.pdbx_description
1 polymer ?
#
loop_
_entity_poly.entity_id
_entity_poly.type
_entity_poly.pdbx_seq_one_letter_code
_entity_poly.pdbx_strand_id
1 'polypeptide(L)'
;MNQCKIYLLRGVVASTIVLYALLIHGQVPMKVTGSASQLSSTCYELTPDSKNQEGNIMSRQKIDLKKDFTIAVTMNFGRENFITSGADGIAFILATDTIIPVSGLGGGLGYIGVTPSLVVEFDTYQNVPYNDPAEDHVALIRNGSPNHASNTISG
;
A
#
# COMPACT_ATOMS: atom_id res chain seq x y z
N MET A 1 -5.82 -15.50 -11.01
CA MET A 1 -7.08 -15.67 -10.26
C MET A 1 -7.69 -14.30 -10.06
N ASN A 2 -8.70 -13.95 -10.87
CA ASN A 2 -9.37 -12.65 -10.82
C ASN A 2 -10.20 -12.53 -9.55
N GLN A 3 -9.76 -11.78 -8.53
CA GLN A 3 -10.69 -11.28 -7.52
C GLN A 3 -10.21 -9.94 -6.93
N CYS A 4 -10.32 -8.87 -7.73
CA CYS A 4 -10.57 -7.55 -7.20
C CYS A 4 -12.01 -7.53 -6.66
N LYS A 5 -12.23 -7.84 -5.39
CA LYS A 5 -13.58 -7.83 -4.81
C LYS A 5 -13.95 -6.43 -4.35
N ILE A 6 -14.76 -5.79 -5.19
CA ILE A 6 -15.48 -4.54 -4.93
C ILE A 6 -16.57 -4.82 -3.90
N TYR A 7 -16.56 -4.10 -2.78
CA TYR A 7 -17.75 -3.92 -1.94
C TYR A 7 -18.11 -2.44 -1.87
N LEU A 8 -19.15 -2.05 -2.63
CA LEU A 8 -19.93 -0.84 -2.35
C LEU A 8 -20.92 -1.19 -1.25
N LEU A 9 -20.65 -0.78 -0.02
CA LEU A 9 -21.67 -0.82 1.04
C LEU A 9 -22.71 0.28 0.75
N ARG A 10 -23.85 -0.15 0.22
CA ARG A 10 -25.07 0.65 0.13
C ARG A 10 -25.64 0.83 1.54
N GLY A 11 -25.63 2.06 2.05
CA GLY A 11 -26.48 2.49 3.15
C GLY A 11 -27.42 3.59 2.67
N VAL A 12 -28.67 3.24 2.38
CA VAL A 12 -29.77 4.18 2.16
C VAL A 12 -30.69 4.11 3.37
N VAL A 13 -30.86 5.22 4.11
CA VAL A 13 -32.10 5.90 4.58
C VAL A 13 -31.64 7.23 5.24
N ALA A 14 -32.21 8.43 5.15
CA ALA A 14 -33.52 8.95 4.73
C ALA A 14 -33.42 10.46 4.34
N SER A 15 -34.33 10.90 3.46
CA SER A 15 -34.92 12.26 3.33
C SER A 15 -34.05 13.52 3.15
N THR A 16 -33.82 13.92 1.90
CA THR A 16 -34.30 15.17 1.24
C THR A 16 -33.51 15.40 -0.04
N ILE A 17 -34.17 15.97 -1.06
CA ILE A 17 -33.63 16.21 -2.40
C ILE A 17 -32.38 17.08 -2.31
N VAL A 18 -31.21 16.48 -2.50
CA VAL A 18 -30.03 17.18 -3.00
C VAL A 18 -29.69 16.51 -4.32
N LEU A 19 -29.83 17.32 -5.37
CA LEU A 19 -29.24 17.16 -6.68
C LEU A 19 -28.07 16.16 -6.64
N TYR A 20 -28.27 14.94 -7.13
CA TYR A 20 -27.15 14.09 -7.52
C TYR A 20 -26.51 14.80 -8.71
N ALA A 21 -25.66 15.79 -8.43
CA ALA A 21 -24.51 16.01 -9.28
C ALA A 21 -23.94 14.61 -9.47
N LEU A 22 -23.90 14.13 -10.71
CA LEU A 22 -23.04 13.03 -11.07
C LEU A 22 -21.66 13.47 -10.58
N LEU A 23 -21.29 13.03 -9.38
CA LEU A 23 -19.91 12.99 -8.97
C LEU A 23 -19.31 11.96 -9.93
N ILE A 24 -18.86 12.48 -11.07
CA ILE A 24 -17.76 11.90 -11.80
C ILE A 24 -16.66 11.90 -10.73
N HIS A 25 -16.60 10.81 -9.95
CA HIS A 25 -15.49 10.56 -9.05
C HIS A 25 -14.32 10.30 -9.99
N GLY A 26 -13.75 11.38 -10.51
CA GLY A 26 -12.55 11.34 -11.30
C GLY A 26 -11.55 10.55 -10.49
N GLN A 27 -11.16 9.40 -11.03
CA GLN A 27 -10.26 8.54 -10.30
C GLN A 27 -9.00 9.33 -9.99
N VAL A 28 -8.54 9.23 -8.75
CA VAL A 28 -7.29 9.87 -8.36
C VAL A 28 -6.21 9.32 -9.27
N PRO A 29 -5.55 10.18 -10.07
CA PRO A 29 -4.59 9.70 -11.04
C PRO A 29 -3.40 9.08 -10.31
N MET A 30 -3.24 7.76 -10.43
CA MET A 30 -2.11 7.03 -9.85
C MET A 30 -0.94 6.97 -10.83
N LYS A 31 0.27 7.20 -10.34
CA LYS A 31 1.52 6.90 -11.04
C LYS A 31 1.90 5.46 -10.71
N VAL A 32 2.00 4.62 -11.73
CA VAL A 32 2.46 3.24 -11.63
C VAL A 32 3.96 3.19 -11.97
N THR A 33 4.75 2.48 -11.16
CA THR A 33 6.21 2.39 -11.31
C THR A 33 6.69 0.95 -11.02
N GLY A 34 7.79 0.53 -11.66
CA GLY A 34 8.38 -0.80 -11.46
C GLY A 34 7.58 -1.89 -12.15
N SER A 35 7.47 -3.04 -11.49
CA SER A 35 6.68 -4.19 -11.97
C SER A 35 5.18 -4.01 -11.80
N ALA A 36 4.73 -2.92 -11.15
CA ALA A 36 3.32 -2.69 -10.93
C ALA A 36 2.56 -2.48 -12.25
N SER A 37 1.32 -2.95 -12.30
CA SER A 37 0.43 -2.81 -13.44
C SER A 37 -0.97 -2.40 -12.99
N GLN A 38 -1.66 -1.64 -13.84
CA GLN A 38 -3.06 -1.31 -13.63
C GLN A 38 -3.94 -2.37 -14.31
N LEU A 39 -4.67 -3.15 -13.53
CA LEU A 39 -5.57 -4.20 -14.04
C LEU A 39 -6.95 -3.65 -14.42
N SER A 40 -7.40 -2.61 -13.71
CA SER A 40 -8.64 -1.90 -14.01
C SER A 40 -8.58 -0.46 -13.47
N SER A 41 -9.67 0.28 -13.62
CA SER A 41 -9.85 1.59 -13.02
C SER A 41 -9.50 1.61 -11.51
N THR A 42 -9.90 0.60 -10.75
CA THR A 42 -9.76 0.56 -9.28
C THR A 42 -8.85 -0.56 -8.78
N CYS A 43 -8.14 -1.26 -9.67
CA CYS A 43 -7.34 -2.42 -9.31
C CYS A 43 -5.93 -2.31 -9.88
N TYR A 44 -4.96 -2.56 -9.01
CA TYR A 44 -3.55 -2.57 -9.33
C TYR A 44 -2.93 -3.86 -8.81
N GLU A 45 -2.04 -4.41 -9.61
CA GLU A 45 -1.13 -5.48 -9.20
C GLU A 45 0.22 -4.81 -8.94
N LEU A 46 0.76 -4.91 -7.73
CA LEU A 46 2.06 -4.30 -7.39
C LEU A 46 3.23 -5.14 -7.91
N THR A 47 3.10 -6.46 -7.81
CA THR A 47 4.08 -7.44 -8.25
C THR A 47 3.37 -8.60 -8.95
N PRO A 48 3.76 -8.99 -10.17
CA PRO A 48 3.25 -10.21 -10.77
C PRO A 48 3.78 -11.44 -10.03
N ASP A 49 3.13 -12.59 -10.20
CA ASP A 49 3.50 -13.90 -9.61
C ASP A 49 4.81 -14.44 -10.22
N SER A 50 5.92 -13.80 -9.85
CA SER A 50 7.28 -14.07 -10.29
C SER A 50 8.25 -13.57 -9.22
N LYS A 51 9.46 -14.15 -9.19
CA LYS A 51 10.49 -13.76 -8.23
C LYS A 51 11.09 -12.38 -8.54
N ASN A 52 11.60 -11.72 -7.51
CA ASN A 52 12.37 -10.47 -7.61
C ASN A 52 11.59 -9.36 -8.33
N GLN A 53 10.34 -9.16 -7.94
CA GLN A 53 9.50 -8.09 -8.47
C GLN A 53 9.31 -7.02 -7.40
N GLU A 54 9.27 -5.76 -7.83
CA GLU A 54 9.02 -4.62 -6.96
C GLU A 54 8.28 -3.57 -7.75
N GLY A 55 7.23 -3.02 -7.16
CA GLY A 55 6.39 -2.03 -7.83
C GLY A 55 5.62 -1.21 -6.82
N ASN A 56 5.31 0.03 -7.21
CA ASN A 56 4.50 0.92 -6.40
C ASN A 56 3.47 1.66 -7.25
N ILE A 57 2.43 2.12 -6.56
CA ILE A 57 1.47 3.08 -7.08
C ILE A 57 1.45 4.29 -6.16
N MET A 58 1.63 5.49 -6.71
CA MET A 58 1.60 6.74 -5.94
C MET A 58 0.52 7.66 -6.46
N SER A 59 -0.27 8.24 -5.56
CA SER A 59 -1.22 9.28 -5.93
C SER A 59 -0.48 10.50 -6.50
N ARG A 60 -0.91 11.00 -7.66
CA ARG A 60 -0.43 12.29 -8.19
C ARG A 60 -1.04 13.49 -7.46
N GLN A 61 -2.02 13.26 -6.59
CA GLN A 61 -2.63 14.28 -5.74
C GLN A 61 -2.16 14.11 -4.30
N LYS A 62 -1.69 15.21 -3.70
CA LYS A 62 -1.32 15.25 -2.29
C LYS A 62 -2.57 15.38 -1.41
N ILE A 63 -2.54 14.77 -0.24
CA ILE A 63 -3.53 14.97 0.81
C ILE A 63 -3.08 16.09 1.77
N ASP A 64 -4.03 16.81 2.34
CA ASP A 64 -3.77 17.81 3.39
C ASP A 64 -3.89 17.16 4.77
N LEU A 65 -2.75 16.93 5.43
CA LEU A 65 -2.69 16.28 6.75
C LEU A 65 -3.26 17.15 7.89
N LYS A 66 -3.67 18.40 7.61
CA LYS A 66 -4.43 19.22 8.58
C LYS A 66 -5.91 18.87 8.63
N LYS A 67 -6.37 17.98 7.75
CA LYS A 67 -7.75 17.53 7.66
C LYS A 67 -7.80 16.03 7.90
N ASP A 68 -8.91 15.58 8.47
CA ASP A 68 -9.18 14.16 8.60
C ASP A 68 -9.30 13.53 7.21
N PHE A 69 -8.73 12.34 7.07
CA PHE A 69 -8.86 11.54 5.86
C PHE A 69 -9.02 10.06 6.24
N THR A 70 -9.58 9.28 5.32
CA THR A 70 -9.69 7.83 5.46
C THR A 70 -9.30 7.19 4.15
N ILE A 71 -8.48 6.15 4.24
CA ILE A 71 -8.07 5.34 3.11
C ILE A 71 -8.56 3.93 3.38
N ALA A 72 -9.41 3.44 2.49
CA ALA A 72 -9.93 2.09 2.52
C ALA A 72 -9.37 1.32 1.33
N VAL A 73 -8.64 0.24 1.62
CA VAL A 73 -8.03 -0.63 0.61
C VAL A 73 -8.37 -2.08 0.92
N THR A 74 -8.55 -2.87 -0.12
CA THR A 74 -8.56 -4.33 -0.01
C THR A 74 -7.24 -4.83 -0.58
N MET A 75 -6.48 -5.53 0.24
CA MET A 75 -5.18 -6.07 -0.13
C MET A 75 -5.27 -7.58 -0.33
N ASN A 76 -4.50 -8.09 -1.28
CA ASN A 76 -4.35 -9.51 -1.55
C ASN A 76 -2.86 -9.80 -1.61
N PHE A 77 -2.38 -10.66 -0.71
CA PHE A 77 -0.96 -11.02 -0.56
C PHE A 77 -0.56 -12.21 -1.45
N GLY A 78 -1.44 -12.63 -2.36
CA GLY A 78 -1.23 -13.80 -3.19
C GLY A 78 -1.67 -15.09 -2.51
N ARG A 79 -1.11 -16.20 -2.98
CA ARG A 79 -1.46 -17.56 -2.50
C ARG A 79 -0.29 -18.28 -1.83
N GLU A 80 0.91 -17.73 -1.97
CA GLU A 80 2.12 -18.32 -1.44
C GLU A 80 2.26 -17.96 0.03
N ASN A 81 2.94 -18.80 0.81
CA ASN A 81 3.16 -18.60 2.23
C ASN A 81 4.60 -18.96 2.60
N PHE A 82 4.94 -18.94 3.88
CA PHE A 82 6.28 -19.29 4.35
C PHE A 82 6.81 -20.63 3.79
N ILE A 83 5.96 -21.66 3.65
CA ILE A 83 6.35 -22.98 3.14
C ILE A 83 6.67 -22.91 1.63
N THR A 84 5.93 -22.11 0.88
CA THR A 84 6.11 -21.95 -0.58
C THR A 84 6.94 -20.72 -0.96
N SER A 85 7.58 -20.07 0.01
CA SER A 85 8.41 -18.87 -0.16
C SER A 85 7.63 -17.63 -0.64
N GLY A 86 6.44 -17.41 -0.09
CA GLY A 86 5.76 -16.11 -0.17
C GLY A 86 6.54 -15.05 0.62
N ALA A 87 6.76 -13.90 -0.02
CA ALA A 87 7.44 -12.74 0.51
C ALA A 87 7.22 -11.53 -0.43
N ASP A 88 7.47 -10.29 -0.02
CA ASP A 88 7.86 -9.85 1.33
C ASP A 88 6.70 -9.14 2.03
N GLY A 89 5.79 -8.50 1.31
CA GLY A 89 4.62 -7.84 1.89
C GLY A 89 4.09 -6.69 1.03
N ILE A 90 3.28 -5.84 1.65
CA ILE A 90 2.73 -4.60 1.05
C ILE A 90 2.89 -3.47 2.04
N ALA A 91 3.22 -2.26 1.56
CA ALA A 91 3.27 -1.07 2.38
C ALA A 91 2.33 0.03 1.86
N PHE A 92 1.65 0.71 2.77
CA PHE A 92 0.99 1.99 2.50
C PHE A 92 1.91 3.12 2.97
N ILE A 93 2.16 4.10 2.09
CA ILE A 93 3.11 5.18 2.33
C ILE A 93 2.47 6.56 2.17
N LEU A 94 2.69 7.41 3.17
CA LEU A 94 2.56 8.86 3.07
C LEU A 94 3.96 9.46 2.92
N ALA A 95 4.23 10.06 1.78
CA ALA A 95 5.49 10.73 1.47
C ALA A 95 5.25 12.15 0.94
N THR A 96 6.29 12.98 0.99
CA THR A 96 6.22 14.35 0.45
C THR A 96 6.20 14.38 -1.08
N ASP A 97 6.77 13.37 -1.71
CA ASP A 97 6.89 13.26 -3.16
C ASP A 97 5.77 12.40 -3.76
N THR A 98 5.26 12.81 -4.92
CA THR A 98 4.22 12.08 -5.65
C THR A 98 4.80 10.99 -6.57
N ILE A 99 6.12 10.85 -6.57
CA ILE A 99 6.89 9.83 -7.29
C ILE A 99 8.02 9.44 -6.35
N ILE A 100 8.18 8.14 -6.13
CA ILE A 100 9.26 7.57 -5.34
C ILE A 100 10.02 6.56 -6.19
N PRO A 101 11.33 6.35 -5.95
CA PRO A 101 12.06 5.29 -6.62
C PRO A 101 11.45 3.92 -6.27
N VAL A 102 11.66 2.96 -7.16
CA VAL A 102 11.52 1.54 -6.84
C VAL A 102 12.87 1.14 -6.26
N SER A 103 12.93 1.09 -4.94
CA SER A 103 14.12 0.78 -4.18
C SER A 103 13.73 -0.02 -2.95
N GLY A 104 14.52 -1.05 -2.65
CA GLY A 104 14.25 -1.93 -1.52
C GLY A 104 13.51 -3.20 -1.92
N LEU A 105 13.99 -3.86 -2.98
CA LEU A 105 13.61 -5.23 -3.32
C LEU A 105 13.66 -6.11 -2.06
N GLY A 106 12.63 -6.93 -1.86
CA GLY A 106 12.53 -7.78 -0.68
C GLY A 106 12.03 -6.99 0.54
N GLY A 107 12.64 -7.22 1.69
CA GLY A 107 12.36 -6.55 2.98
C GLY A 107 12.50 -5.03 3.02
N GLY A 108 12.86 -4.37 1.91
CA GLY A 108 12.70 -2.93 1.80
C GLY A 108 11.27 -2.49 1.45
N LEU A 109 10.39 -3.44 1.08
CA LEU A 109 8.96 -3.29 0.81
C LEU A 109 8.60 -2.12 -0.12
N GLY A 110 9.54 -1.72 -0.98
CA GLY A 110 9.39 -0.60 -1.91
C GLY A 110 9.37 0.79 -1.27
N TYR A 111 9.70 0.92 0.01
CA TYR A 111 9.70 2.21 0.71
C TYR A 111 11.06 2.60 1.33
N ILE A 112 12.05 1.69 1.33
CA ILE A 112 13.33 1.97 1.98
C ILE A 112 14.01 3.22 1.40
N GLY A 113 14.49 4.10 2.29
CA GLY A 113 15.12 5.36 1.93
C GLY A 113 14.16 6.47 1.50
N VAL A 114 12.85 6.21 1.38
CA VAL A 114 11.86 7.27 1.10
C VAL A 114 11.65 8.07 2.37
N THR A 115 12.24 9.27 2.42
CA THR A 115 12.23 10.13 3.61
C THR A 115 11.99 11.60 3.22
N PRO A 116 11.19 12.35 4.00
CA PRO A 116 10.41 11.91 5.15
C PRO A 116 9.17 11.12 4.73
N SER A 117 8.80 10.11 5.53
CA SER A 117 7.60 9.31 5.27
C SER A 117 7.00 8.75 6.56
N LEU A 118 5.70 8.44 6.47
CA LEU A 118 4.99 7.58 7.42
C LEU A 118 4.48 6.37 6.65
N VAL A 119 4.78 5.18 7.14
CA VAL A 119 4.52 3.93 6.45
C VAL A 119 3.72 3.02 7.36
N VAL A 120 2.65 2.43 6.85
CA VAL A 120 1.99 1.28 7.44
C VAL A 120 2.42 0.07 6.64
N GLU A 121 3.25 -0.79 7.21
CA GLU A 121 3.68 -2.01 6.56
C GLU A 121 2.80 -3.20 6.96
N PHE A 122 2.66 -4.12 6.01
CA PHE A 122 2.06 -5.42 6.19
C PHE A 122 3.10 -6.43 5.71
N ASP A 123 3.93 -6.86 6.66
CA ASP A 123 5.10 -7.70 6.41
C ASP A 123 4.74 -9.18 6.60
N THR A 124 5.13 -9.99 5.63
CA THR A 124 4.84 -11.42 5.54
C THR A 124 6.10 -12.27 5.54
N TYR A 125 7.27 -11.65 5.76
CA TYR A 125 8.54 -12.33 5.69
C TYR A 125 9.57 -11.75 6.66
N GLN A 126 10.05 -12.58 7.60
CA GLN A 126 11.07 -12.15 8.54
C GLN A 126 12.41 -11.86 7.84
N ASN A 127 12.77 -10.59 7.72
CA ASN A 127 14.11 -10.13 7.40
C ASN A 127 14.88 -9.82 8.69
N VAL A 128 15.58 -10.84 9.23
CA VAL A 128 16.44 -10.70 10.44
C VAL A 128 17.35 -9.46 10.43
N PRO A 129 17.98 -9.03 9.30
CA PRO A 129 18.78 -7.80 9.27
C PRO A 129 18.01 -6.50 9.61
N TYR A 130 16.69 -6.50 9.47
CA TYR A 130 15.79 -5.39 9.83
C TYR A 130 15.16 -5.54 11.21
N ASN A 131 15.53 -6.59 11.96
CA ASN A 131 15.00 -6.89 13.29
C ASN A 131 13.50 -7.21 13.31
N ASP A 132 12.99 -7.76 12.23
CA ASP A 132 11.59 -8.14 12.13
C ASP A 132 11.22 -9.18 13.19
N PRO A 133 10.01 -9.08 13.77
CA PRO A 133 9.37 -10.20 14.45
C PRO A 133 9.44 -11.50 13.65
N ALA A 134 9.37 -12.63 14.35
CA ALA A 134 9.41 -13.94 13.69
C ALA A 134 8.11 -14.23 12.92
N GLU A 135 7.02 -13.60 13.31
CA GLU A 135 5.71 -13.72 12.68
C GLU A 135 5.42 -12.60 11.68
N ASP A 136 4.50 -12.88 10.74
CA ASP A 136 3.84 -11.84 9.93
C ASP A 136 3.27 -10.76 10.85
N HIS A 137 3.51 -9.49 10.50
CA HIS A 137 3.18 -8.38 11.39
C HIS A 137 2.77 -7.12 10.62
N VAL A 138 2.23 -6.17 11.37
CA VAL A 138 1.82 -4.86 10.86
C VAL A 138 2.45 -3.80 11.75
N ALA A 139 3.18 -2.87 11.15
CA ALA A 139 3.87 -1.83 11.88
C ALA A 139 3.69 -0.44 11.27
N LEU A 140 3.75 0.57 12.13
CA LEU A 140 3.84 1.97 11.77
C LEU A 140 5.31 2.40 11.81
N ILE A 141 5.87 2.65 10.64
CA ILE A 141 7.29 2.98 10.44
C ILE A 141 7.43 4.44 10.03
N ARG A 142 8.51 5.08 10.48
CA ARG A 142 8.86 6.45 10.05
C ARG A 142 10.11 6.49 9.17
N ASN A 143 10.15 7.50 8.30
CA ASN A 143 11.33 7.92 7.54
C ASN A 143 11.96 6.82 6.67
N GLY A 144 11.14 5.92 6.15
CA GLY A 144 11.54 4.95 5.15
C GLY A 144 12.62 3.98 5.63
N SER A 145 12.62 3.59 6.91
CA SER A 145 13.57 2.61 7.43
C SER A 145 12.83 1.41 8.00
N PRO A 146 12.89 0.23 7.36
CA PRO A 146 12.21 -0.98 7.83
C PRO A 146 12.79 -1.56 9.11
N ASN A 147 13.78 -0.89 9.73
CA ASN A 147 14.44 -1.42 10.90
C ASN A 147 13.61 -1.22 12.18
N HIS A 148 13.14 -2.34 12.74
CA HIS A 148 12.26 -2.39 13.91
C HIS A 148 12.93 -2.05 15.24
N ALA A 149 14.25 -1.97 15.30
CA ALA A 149 14.95 -1.60 16.53
C ALA A 149 14.90 -0.08 16.83
N SER A 150 14.54 0.77 15.85
CA SER A 150 14.68 2.23 16.01
C SER A 150 13.64 3.10 15.28
N ASN A 151 12.91 2.55 14.30
CA ASN A 151 12.01 3.31 13.45
C ASN A 151 10.53 2.91 13.54
N THR A 152 10.23 1.86 14.30
CA THR A 152 8.87 1.47 14.65
C THR A 152 8.29 2.42 15.67
N ILE A 153 7.19 3.07 15.31
CA ILE A 153 6.38 3.91 16.19
C ILE A 153 5.42 3.03 17.00
N SER A 154 4.88 1.98 16.37
CA SER A 154 3.98 0.98 16.95
C SER A 154 3.97 -0.24 16.04
N GLY A 155 3.98 -1.45 16.59
CA GLY A 155 4.04 -2.69 15.82
C GLY A 155 4.41 -3.83 16.75
#